data_AF-A0A6G4HNV8-F1
#
_entry.id   AF-A0A6G4HNV8-F1
#
_cell.length_a   1.000
_cell.length_b   1.000
_cell.length_c   1.000
_cell.angle_alpha   90.00
_cell.angle_beta   90.00
_cell.angle_gamma   90.00
#
_symmetry.space_group_name_H-M   'P 1'
#
loop_
_entity.id
_entity.type
_entity.pdbx_description
1 polymer ?
#
loop_
_entity_poly.entity_id
_entity_poly.type
_entity_poly.pdbx_seq_one_letter_code
_entity_poly.pdbx_strand_id
1 'polypeptide(L)'
;MKRNELDFNENKTILDIYSCANEVFGEGIAVPVENGHPCGWEWLDFKFIDDILVDKFESSDISNGCGNGEYEDLTLKEILLKTNGKFAFEVNTHTINWDKD
;
A
#
# COMPACT_ATOMS: atom_id res chain seq x y z
N MET A 1 -4.60 -26.43 7.68
CA MET A 1 -3.71 -25.77 6.69
C MET A 1 -3.02 -24.63 7.42
N LYS A 2 -1.73 -24.75 7.75
CA LYS A 2 -0.99 -23.61 8.31
C LYS A 2 -0.89 -22.60 7.17
N ARG A 3 -1.42 -21.38 7.33
CA ARG A 3 -1.05 -20.27 6.46
C ARG A 3 0.46 -20.13 6.62
N ASN A 4 1.22 -20.14 5.53
CA ASN A 4 2.59 -19.68 5.60
C ASN A 4 2.50 -18.23 6.07
N GLU A 5 2.97 -17.95 7.28
CA GLU A 5 3.12 -16.57 7.74
C GLU A 5 4.14 -15.92 6.82
N LEU A 6 3.77 -14.79 6.22
CA LEU A 6 4.70 -14.00 5.41
C LEU A 6 5.75 -13.40 6.35
N ASP A 7 7.03 -13.52 5.99
CA ASP A 7 8.10 -12.82 6.70
C ASP A 7 8.41 -11.51 5.97
N PHE A 8 7.99 -10.40 6.56
CA PHE A 8 8.20 -9.05 6.02
C PHE A 8 9.65 -8.56 6.20
N ASN A 9 10.52 -9.32 6.86
CA ASN A 9 11.95 -9.03 6.87
C ASN A 9 12.65 -9.43 5.57
N GLU A 10 12.07 -10.36 4.81
CA GLU A 10 12.61 -10.82 3.54
C GLU A 10 12.25 -9.85 2.41
N ASN A 11 13.26 -9.39 1.66
CA ASN A 11 13.04 -8.56 0.47
C ASN A 11 12.11 -9.22 -0.55
N LYS A 12 12.11 -10.56 -0.62
CA LYS A 12 11.22 -11.31 -1.50
C LYS A 12 9.75 -11.02 -1.20
N THR A 13 9.35 -11.00 0.06
CA THR A 13 7.97 -10.69 0.45
C THR A 13 7.56 -9.29 0.01
N ILE A 14 8.46 -8.31 0.16
CA ILE A 14 8.21 -6.91 -0.25
C ILE A 14 8.05 -6.82 -1.77
N LEU A 15 8.94 -7.48 -2.52
CA LEU A 15 8.88 -7.53 -3.99
C LEU A 15 7.63 -8.25 -4.49
N ASP A 16 7.22 -9.33 -3.84
CA ASP A 16 6.01 -10.07 -4.21
C ASP A 16 4.76 -9.19 -4.01
N ILE A 17 4.68 -8.42 -2.91
CA ILE A 17 3.58 -7.47 -2.66
C ILE A 17 3.56 -6.35 -3.70
N TYR A 18 4.71 -5.73 -3.97
CA TYR A 18 4.83 -4.69 -4.99
C TYR A 18 4.45 -5.19 -6.39
N SER A 19 4.90 -6.39 -6.75
CA SER A 19 4.56 -7.01 -8.04
C SER A 19 3.04 -7.26 -8.13
N CYS A 20 2.43 -7.80 -7.07
CA CYS A 20 0.98 -7.99 -7.02
C CYS A 20 0.22 -6.66 -7.12
N ALA A 21 0.68 -5.61 -6.44
CA ALA A 21 0.05 -4.29 -6.46
C ALA A 21 0.02 -3.66 -7.86
N ASN A 22 1.09 -3.85 -8.63
CA ASN A 22 1.18 -3.40 -10.02
C ASN A 22 0.37 -4.25 -11.02
N GLU A 23 -0.10 -5.43 -10.62
CA GLU A 23 -1.00 -6.27 -11.42
C GLU A 23 -2.48 -6.03 -11.13
N VAL A 24 -2.82 -5.34 -10.04
CA VAL A 24 -4.19 -5.02 -9.64
C VAL A 24 -4.54 -3.56 -9.89
N PHE A 25 -5.83 -3.24 -9.82
CA PHE A 25 -6.32 -1.87 -9.97
C PHE A 25 -5.77 -1.01 -8.83
N GLY A 26 -5.19 0.14 -9.16
CA GLY A 26 -4.73 1.14 -8.18
C GLY A 26 -3.21 1.23 -8.01
N GLU A 27 -2.42 0.26 -8.50
CA GLU A 27 -0.95 0.32 -8.46
C GLU A 27 -0.39 0.57 -7.04
N GLY A 28 -1.02 0.00 -6.01
CA GLY A 28 -0.73 0.31 -4.61
C GLY A 28 -1.43 -0.60 -3.60
N ILE A 29 -1.35 -0.22 -2.32
CA ILE A 29 -2.01 -0.94 -1.22
C ILE A 29 -2.62 0.02 -0.18
N ALA A 30 -3.66 -0.42 0.51
CA ALA A 30 -4.18 0.23 1.70
C ALA A 30 -3.54 -0.36 2.97
N VAL A 31 -3.13 0.49 3.91
CA VAL A 31 -2.59 0.11 5.22
C VAL A 31 -3.40 0.74 6.36
N PRO A 32 -3.60 0.05 7.50
CA PRO A 32 -4.46 0.55 8.56
C PRO A 32 -3.79 1.66 9.35
N VAL A 33 -4.53 2.73 9.65
CA VAL A 33 -4.06 3.91 10.39
C VAL A 33 -5.02 4.22 11.53
N GLU A 34 -4.51 4.55 12.72
CA GLU A 34 -5.38 4.85 13.88
C GLU A 34 -5.90 6.29 13.89
N ASN A 35 -5.09 7.24 13.40
CA ASN A 35 -5.40 8.68 13.44
C ASN A 35 -5.27 9.34 12.06
N GLY A 36 -5.56 8.60 10.99
CA GLY A 36 -5.42 9.05 9.61
C GLY A 36 -6.76 9.28 8.92
N HIS A 37 -6.87 8.85 7.67
CA HIS A 37 -8.09 8.99 6.89
C HIS A 37 -9.32 8.42 7.64
N PRO A 38 -10.52 9.05 7.57
CA PRO A 38 -11.70 8.65 8.35
C PRO A 38 -12.16 7.19 8.18
N CYS A 39 -11.74 6.51 7.11
CA CYS A 39 -12.03 5.08 6.90
C CYS A 39 -11.11 4.14 7.71
N GLY A 40 -10.07 4.66 8.38
CA GLY A 40 -9.09 3.88 9.14
C GLY A 40 -7.98 3.26 8.29
N TRP A 41 -7.82 3.68 7.03
CA TRP A 41 -6.80 3.20 6.11
C TRP A 41 -6.19 4.34 5.31
N GLU A 42 -4.88 4.27 5.06
CA GLU A 42 -4.20 5.13 4.09
C GLU A 42 -3.84 4.32 2.86
N TRP A 43 -4.02 4.93 1.69
CA TRP A 43 -3.56 4.38 0.42
C TRP A 43 -2.09 4.73 0.21
N LEU A 44 -1.27 3.75 -0.13
CA LEU A 44 0.11 3.90 -0.56
C LEU A 44 0.16 3.66 -2.07
N ASP A 45 0.40 4.72 -2.83
CA ASP A 45 0.55 4.70 -4.29
C ASP A 45 2.00 4.34 -4.65
N PHE A 46 2.20 3.36 -5.52
CA PHE A 46 3.53 2.91 -5.94
C PHE A 46 3.98 3.51 -7.27
N LYS A 47 3.14 4.33 -7.91
CA LYS A 47 3.35 4.85 -9.27
C LYS A 47 4.67 5.59 -9.50
N PHE A 48 5.20 6.25 -8.48
CA PHE A 48 6.43 7.04 -8.56
C PHE A 48 7.60 6.45 -7.75
N ILE A 49 7.47 5.19 -7.32
CA ILE A 49 8.53 4.47 -6.62
C ILE A 49 9.46 3.80 -7.63
N ASP A 50 10.74 4.15 -7.62
CA ASP A 50 11.76 3.59 -8.52
C ASP A 50 12.35 2.28 -7.95
N ASP A 51 12.61 2.22 -6.65
CA ASP A 51 13.09 1.04 -5.92
C ASP A 51 12.34 0.84 -4.60
N ILE A 52 11.31 -0.01 -4.64
CA ILE A 52 10.42 -0.29 -3.49
C ILE A 52 11.14 -0.84 -2.24
N LEU A 53 12.36 -1.36 -2.37
CA LEU A 53 13.10 -1.89 -1.22
C LEU A 53 13.73 -0.80 -0.36
N VAL A 54 13.99 0.38 -0.93
CA VAL A 54 14.76 1.44 -0.27
C VAL A 54 14.11 2.81 -0.34
N ASP A 55 13.27 3.06 -1.35
CA ASP A 55 12.56 4.32 -1.49
C ASP A 55 11.55 4.49 -0.35
N LYS A 56 11.47 5.73 0.11
CA LYS A 56 10.56 6.16 1.15
C LYS A 56 9.34 6.81 0.53
N PHE A 57 8.20 6.63 1.15
CA PHE A 57 6.97 7.30 0.73
C PHE A 57 7.01 8.78 1.09
N GLU A 58 6.74 9.63 0.10
CA GLU A 58 6.46 11.05 0.29
C GLU A 58 4.98 11.24 0.62
N SER A 59 4.64 12.41 1.18
CA SER A 59 3.24 12.76 1.46
C SER A 59 2.33 12.59 0.23
N SER A 60 2.81 12.92 -0.97
CA SER A 60 2.05 12.77 -2.22
C SER A 60 1.70 11.32 -2.55
N ASP A 61 2.53 10.37 -2.14
CA ASP A 61 2.32 8.95 -2.39
C ASP A 61 1.28 8.35 -1.43
N ILE A 62 0.96 9.08 -0.35
CA ILE A 62 0.08 8.63 0.72
C ILE A 62 -1.26 9.35 0.63
N SER A 63 -2.28 8.63 0.18
CA SER A 63 -3.64 9.16 0.02
C SER A 63 -3.68 10.49 -0.74
N ASN A 64 -2.80 10.65 -1.73
CA ASN A 64 -2.63 11.87 -2.54
C ASN A 64 -2.37 13.13 -1.68
N GLY A 65 -1.51 13.03 -0.66
CA GLY A 65 -1.20 14.14 0.26
C GLY A 65 -2.29 14.44 1.29
N CYS A 66 -3.37 13.66 1.34
CA CYS A 66 -4.45 13.84 2.32
C CYS A 66 -4.31 12.91 3.55
N GLY A 67 -3.25 12.11 3.61
CA GLY A 67 -2.93 11.30 4.79
C GLY A 67 -2.49 12.14 5.99
N ASN A 68 -2.29 11.49 7.14
CA ASN A 68 -1.82 12.14 8.36
C ASN A 68 -0.28 12.20 8.46
N GLY A 69 0.44 11.67 7.47
CA GLY A 69 1.90 11.63 7.45
C GLY A 69 2.51 10.55 8.33
N GLU A 70 1.72 9.61 8.90
CA GLU A 70 2.24 8.55 9.79
C GLU A 70 3.26 7.64 9.10
N TYR A 71 3.16 7.51 7.78
CA TYR A 71 4.00 6.67 6.94
C TYR A 71 4.96 7.45 6.03
N GLU A 72 4.98 8.78 6.14
CA GLU A 72 5.95 9.61 5.43
C GLU A 72 7.37 9.26 5.91
N ASP A 73 8.35 9.33 5.01
CA ASP A 73 9.76 8.98 5.25
C ASP A 73 10.03 7.52 5.65
N LEU A 74 9.03 6.63 5.52
CA LEU A 74 9.18 5.18 5.75
C LEU A 74 9.23 4.42 4.44
N THR A 75 10.01 3.33 4.42
CA THR A 75 9.99 2.32 3.35
C THR A 75 8.78 1.40 3.47
N LEU A 76 8.41 0.71 2.38
CA LEU A 76 7.31 -0.28 2.42
C LEU A 76 7.53 -1.35 3.51
N LYS A 77 8.78 -1.79 3.69
CA LYS A 77 9.15 -2.75 4.73
C LYS A 77 8.85 -2.22 6.14
N GLU A 78 9.26 -0.99 6.44
CA GLU A 78 9.03 -0.38 7.75
C GLU A 78 7.53 -0.22 8.03
N ILE A 79 6.75 0.19 7.01
CA ILE A 79 5.30 0.31 7.12
C ILE A 79 4.66 -1.06 7.40
N LEU A 80 5.00 -2.09 6.63
CA LEU A 80 4.45 -3.44 6.83
C LEU A 80 4.84 -4.02 8.19
N LEU A 81 6.04 -3.76 8.70
CA LEU A 81 6.42 -4.16 10.06
C LEU A 81 5.58 -3.40 11.10
N LYS A 82 5.39 -2.08 10.92
CA LYS A 82 4.57 -1.25 11.81
C LYS A 82 3.11 -1.67 11.85
N THR A 83 2.55 -2.12 10.73
CA THR A 83 1.15 -2.58 10.64
C THR A 83 0.99 -4.05 11.02
N ASN A 84 2.06 -4.74 11.45
CA ASN A 84 2.10 -6.19 11.67
C ASN A 84 1.63 -6.99 10.43
N GLY A 85 2.05 -6.54 9.24
CA GLY A 85 1.76 -7.18 7.97
C GLY A 85 0.33 -6.99 7.47
N LYS A 86 -0.43 -6.06 8.07
CA LYS A 86 -1.80 -5.78 7.65
C LYS A 86 -1.77 -4.80 6.47
N PHE A 87 -2.31 -5.24 5.36
CA PHE A 87 -2.56 -4.43 4.17
C PHE A 87 -3.71 -5.03 3.36
N ALA A 88 -4.23 -4.26 2.41
CA ALA A 88 -5.24 -4.71 1.46
C ALA A 88 -4.92 -4.18 0.05
N PHE A 89 -5.13 -5.01 -0.95
CA PHE A 89 -5.13 -4.56 -2.35
C PHE A 89 -6.47 -3.94 -2.69
N GLU A 90 -6.47 -2.93 -3.54
CA GLU A 90 -7.70 -2.52 -4.20
C GLU A 90 -8.06 -3.57 -5.27
N VAL A 91 -9.24 -4.19 -5.10
CA VAL A 91 -9.76 -5.18 -6.04
C VAL A 91 -10.97 -4.56 -6.71
N ASN A 92 -10.74 -3.86 -7.82
CA ASN A 92 -11.84 -3.28 -8.58
C ASN A 92 -12.54 -4.40 -9.35
N THR A 93 -13.79 -4.71 -8.99
CA THR A 93 -14.63 -5.66 -9.73
C THR A 93 -15.60 -4.96 -10.69
N HIS A 94 -15.75 -3.64 -10.62
CA HIS A 94 -16.76 -2.89 -11.37
C HIS A 94 -16.27 -1.46 -11.69
N THR A 95 -15.71 -1.27 -12.89
CA THR A 95 -15.57 0.08 -13.45
C THR A 95 -16.97 0.57 -13.82
N ILE A 96 -17.58 1.42 -12.99
CA ILE A 96 -18.79 2.15 -13.38
C ILE A 96 -18.36 3.18 -14.41
N ASN A 97 -18.74 2.96 -15.66
CA ASN A 97 -18.47 3.89 -16.74
C ASN A 97 -19.53 5.00 -16.72
N TRP A 98 -19.20 6.12 -16.09
CA TRP A 98 -20.08 7.29 -15.96
C TRP A 98 -20.36 8.00 -17.31
N ASP A 99 -19.62 7.67 -18.37
CA ASP A 99 -19.83 8.22 -19.72
C ASP A 99 -20.87 7.43 -20.54
N LYS A 100 -21.59 6.50 -19.89
CA LYS A 100 -22.69 5.73 -20.50
C LYS A 100 -24.03 5.97 -19.81
N ASP A 101 -24.39 7.23 -19.61
CA ASP A 101 -25.78 7.67 -19.37
C ASP A 101 -26.17 8.81 -20.32
#